data_AF-A0A401ULN5-F1
#
_entry.id   AF-A0A401ULN5-F1
#
_cell.length_a   1.000
_cell.length_b   1.000
_cell.length_c   1.000
_cell.angle_alpha   90.00
_cell.angle_beta   90.00
_cell.angle_gamma   90.00
#
_symmetry.space_group_name_H-M   'P 1'
#
loop_
_entity.id
_entity.type
_entity.pdbx_description
1 polymer ?
#
loop_
_entity_poly.entity_id
_entity_poly.type
_entity_poly.pdbx_seq_one_letter_code
_entity_poly.pdbx_strand_id
1 'polypeptide(L)'
;MVEDNNIYFILNRDTDSVKIGITKREVQKRLNALQTGCPNKLELIYAVKGNYTTEKYLHKLFDFDRIRLKGEWFNYSYHIKQWINNDKFLRINQ
;
A
#
# COMPACT_ATOMS: atom_id res chain seq x y z
N MET A 1 -9.48 19.93 12.33
CA MET A 1 -8.98 19.59 10.98
C MET A 1 -8.75 18.08 10.96
N VAL A 2 -9.49 17.34 10.14
CA VAL A 2 -9.21 15.90 9.95
C VAL A 2 -7.97 15.83 9.08
N GLU A 3 -6.82 15.46 9.64
CA GLU A 3 -5.62 15.21 8.84
C GLU A 3 -5.91 14.08 7.86
N ASP A 4 -5.78 14.36 6.56
CA ASP A 4 -5.94 13.37 5.51
C ASP A 4 -4.80 12.34 5.61
N ASN A 5 -5.11 11.15 6.10
CA ASN A 5 -4.13 10.05 6.07
C ASN A 5 -4.03 9.49 4.67
N ASN A 6 -2.84 8.99 4.32
CA ASN A 6 -2.60 8.33 3.05
C ASN A 6 -2.41 6.83 3.27
N ILE A 7 -3.17 6.03 2.53
CA ILE A 7 -2.88 4.62 2.30
C ILE A 7 -1.81 4.54 1.22
N TYR A 8 -0.78 3.73 1.44
CA TYR A 8 0.30 3.51 0.49
C TYR A 8 0.44 2.04 0.14
N PHE A 9 0.90 1.81 -1.08
CA PHE A 9 1.32 0.52 -1.62
C PHE A 9 2.81 0.63 -1.96
N ILE A 10 3.65 0.01 -1.15
CA ILE A 10 5.10 0.02 -1.35
C ILE A 10 5.54 -1.38 -1.79
N LEU A 11 6.09 -1.48 -2.99
CA LEU A 11 6.58 -2.72 -3.59
C LEU A 11 8.03 -2.95 -3.19
N ASN A 12 8.34 -4.16 -2.74
CA ASN A 12 9.68 -4.70 -2.68
C ASN A 12 9.90 -5.55 -3.94
N ARG A 13 10.62 -4.98 -4.91
CA ARG A 13 10.83 -5.59 -6.24
C ARG A 13 11.52 -6.95 -6.18
N ASP A 14 12.46 -7.10 -5.26
CA ASP A 14 13.26 -8.33 -5.15
C ASP A 14 12.43 -9.53 -4.65
N THR A 15 11.34 -9.26 -3.93
CA THR A 15 10.46 -10.30 -3.37
C THR A 15 9.09 -10.37 -4.03
N ASP A 16 8.82 -9.50 -5.01
CA ASP A 16 7.50 -9.26 -5.60
C ASP A 16 6.37 -9.14 -4.54
N SER A 17 6.67 -8.48 -3.42
CA SER A 17 5.73 -8.28 -2.31
C SER A 17 5.41 -6.81 -2.10
N VAL A 18 4.15 -6.52 -1.81
CA VAL A 18 3.64 -5.17 -1.60
C VAL A 18 3.21 -5.00 -0.14
N LYS A 19 3.70 -3.92 0.47
CA LYS A 19 3.25 -3.45 1.76
C LYS A 19 2.06 -2.50 1.57
N ILE A 20 0.96 -2.81 2.24
CA ILE A 20 -0.20 -1.90 2.32
C ILE A 20 -0.22 -1.33 3.73
N GLY A 21 -0.11 -0.02 3.85
CA GLY A 21 -0.17 0.62 5.16
C GLY A 21 -0.69 2.05 5.10
N ILE A 22 -0.95 2.61 6.27
CA ILE A 22 -1.40 4.01 6.41
C ILE A 22 -0.32 4.91 7.03
N THR A 23 -0.35 6.19 6.67
CA THR A 23 0.47 7.20 7.34
C THR A 23 -0.18 8.58 7.38
N LYS A 24 0.06 9.30 8.47
CA LYS A 24 -0.32 10.72 8.62
C LYS A 24 0.68 11.70 8.02
N ARG A 25 1.93 11.24 7.84
CA ARG A 25 3.03 12.02 7.23
C ARG A 25 3.03 11.85 5.71
N GLU A 26 3.89 12.58 5.03
CA GLU A 26 4.17 12.35 3.62
C GLU A 26 4.60 10.89 3.36
N VAL A 27 4.01 10.28 2.33
CA VAL A 27 4.27 8.88 1.97
C VAL A 27 5.75 8.66 1.63
N GLN A 28 6.42 9.64 1.00
CA GLN A 28 7.85 9.56 0.69
C GLN A 28 8.71 9.45 1.97
N LYS A 29 8.38 10.20 3.03
CA LYS A 29 9.07 10.10 4.32
C LYS A 29 8.86 8.71 4.95
N ARG A 30 7.68 8.12 4.78
CA ARG A 30 7.41 6.74 5.23
C ARG A 30 8.21 5.72 4.42
N LEU A 31 8.27 5.87 3.10
CA LEU A 31 9.09 5.01 2.22
C LEU A 31 10.56 5.04 2.65
N ASN A 32 11.15 6.23 2.83
CA ASN A 32 12.54 6.37 3.27
C ASN A 32 12.79 5.69 4.62
N ALA A 33 11.87 5.85 5.58
CA ALA A 33 11.97 5.21 6.89
C ALA A 33 11.80 3.68 6.86
N LEU A 34 11.11 3.13 5.85
CA LEU A 34 11.02 1.68 5.66
C LEU A 34 12.28 1.15 4.96
N GLN A 35 12.85 1.91 4.02
CA GLN A 35 14.06 1.55 3.29
C GLN A 35 15.27 1.41 4.21
N THR A 36 15.37 2.19 5.30
CA THR A 36 16.48 2.05 6.26
C THR A 36 16.51 0.68 6.95
N GLY A 37 15.36 0.02 7.09
CA GLY A 37 15.23 -1.32 7.67
C GLY A 37 15.09 -2.45 6.64
N CYS A 38 15.22 -2.14 5.36
CA CYS A 38 15.07 -3.11 4.28
C CYS A 38 16.26 -3.00 3.31
N PRO A 39 17.09 -4.04 3.16
CA PRO A 39 18.21 -3.99 2.22
C PRO A 39 17.75 -3.95 0.75
N ASN A 40 16.57 -4.49 0.48
CA ASN A 40 15.96 -4.56 -0.86
C ASN A 40 15.39 -3.20 -1.28
N LYS A 41 15.37 -2.93 -2.58
CA LYS A 41 14.84 -1.66 -3.08
C LYS A 41 13.32 -1.61 -2.91
N LEU A 42 12.85 -0.58 -2.20
CA LEU A 42 11.43 -0.29 -2.04
C LEU A 42 10.98 0.81 -3.01
N GLU A 43 9.81 0.64 -3.59
CA GLU A 43 9.20 1.55 -4.56
C GLU A 43 7.77 1.90 -4.14
N LEU A 44 7.42 3.19 -4.11
CA LEU A 44 6.03 3.61 -3.94
C LEU A 44 5.30 3.44 -5.28
N ILE A 45 4.43 2.43 -5.37
CA ILE A 45 3.68 2.13 -6.61
C ILE A 45 2.28 2.76 -6.63
N TYR A 46 1.73 3.06 -5.45
CA TYR A 46 0.46 3.77 -5.33
C TYR A 46 0.26 4.43 -3.97
N ALA A 47 -0.47 5.54 -3.95
CA ALA A 47 -0.95 6.18 -2.73
C ALA A 47 -2.33 6.80 -2.94
N VAL A 48 -3.16 6.76 -1.91
CA VAL A 48 -4.53 7.27 -1.95
C VAL A 48 -4.96 7.79 -0.58
N LYS A 49 -5.78 8.84 -0.54
CA LYS A 49 -6.38 9.31 0.71
C LYS A 49 -7.27 8.21 1.31
N GLY A 50 -7.17 8.02 2.62
CA GLY A 50 -7.97 7.04 3.33
C GLY A 50 -7.80 7.15 4.83
N ASN A 51 -8.35 6.19 5.57
CA ASN A 51 -8.24 6.12 7.02
C ASN A 51 -7.96 4.67 7.47
N TYR A 52 -7.86 4.44 8.78
CA TYR A 52 -7.61 3.10 9.32
C TYR A 52 -8.70 2.09 8.92
N THR A 53 -9.94 2.55 8.71
CA THR A 53 -11.01 1.69 8.18
C THR A 53 -10.73 1.29 6.74
N THR A 54 -10.25 2.21 5.89
CA THR A 54 -9.82 1.91 4.52
C THR A 54 -8.66 0.92 4.51
N GLU A 55 -7.64 1.11 5.34
CA GLU A 55 -6.51 0.18 5.46
C GLU A 55 -6.99 -1.22 5.84
N LYS A 56 -7.80 -1.33 6.90
CA LYS A 56 -8.35 -2.59 7.38
C LYS A 56 -9.21 -3.28 6.33
N TYR A 57 -10.00 -2.51 5.58
CA TYR A 57 -10.78 -3.02 4.47
C TYR A 57 -9.87 -3.62 3.38
N LEU A 58 -8.82 -2.90 2.96
CA LEU A 58 -7.89 -3.39 1.93
C LEU A 58 -7.12 -4.63 2.40
N HIS A 59 -6.69 -4.64 3.66
CA HIS A 59 -6.09 -5.82 4.28
C HIS A 59 -7.03 -7.03 4.21
N LYS A 60 -8.32 -6.86 4.52
CA LYS A 60 -9.31 -7.94 4.41
C LYS A 60 -9.60 -8.33 2.95
N LEU A 61 -9.63 -7.35 2.04
CA LEU A 61 -9.87 -7.57 0.62
C LEU A 61 -8.79 -8.44 -0.01
N PHE A 62 -7.52 -8.23 0.38
CA PHE A 62 -6.37 -8.98 -0.15
C PHE A 62 -5.88 -10.09 0.79
N ASP A 63 -6.75 -10.61 1.66
CA ASP A 63 -6.32 -11.58 2.67
C ASP A 63 -5.75 -12.88 2.05
N PHE A 64 -6.29 -13.30 0.90
CA PHE A 64 -5.77 -14.43 0.12
C PHE A 64 -4.35 -14.19 -0.42
N ASP A 65 -3.96 -12.93 -0.64
CA ASP A 65 -2.63 -12.57 -1.11
C ASP A 65 -1.65 -12.32 0.06
N ARG A 66 -2.10 -12.43 1.31
CA ARG A 66 -1.30 -12.08 2.48
C ARG A 66 -0.19 -13.09 2.75
N ILE A 67 1.05 -12.60 2.90
CA ILE A 67 2.23 -13.46 3.12
C ILE A 67 2.27 -14.03 4.54
N ARG A 68 1.74 -13.30 5.53
CA ARG A 68 1.66 -13.73 6.95
C ARG A 68 0.30 -13.40 7.53
N LEU A 69 -0.32 -14.32 8.26
CA LEU A 69 -1.66 -14.18 8.86
C LEU A 69 -1.99 -12.82 9.52
N LYS A 70 -1.00 -12.16 10.15
CA LYS A 70 -1.18 -10.83 10.79
C LYS A 70 -0.19 -9.77 10.27
N GLY A 71 0.33 -9.96 9.06
CA GLY A 71 1.32 -9.08 8.44
C GLY A 71 0.70 -8.04 7.51
N GLU A 72 1.46 -6.98 7.22
CA GLU A 72 1.06 -5.89 6.31
C GLU A 72 1.62 -6.08 4.88
N TRP A 73 2.17 -7.27 4.60
CA TRP A 73 2.82 -7.62 3.34
C TRP A 73 2.00 -8.69 2.59
N PHE A 74 1.85 -8.45 1.30
CA PHE A 74 1.02 -9.23 0.39
C PHE A 74 1.83 -9.56 -0.87
N ASN A 75 1.52 -10.66 -1.55
CA ASN A 75 2.05 -10.94 -2.88
C ASN A 75 1.56 -9.85 -3.84
N TYR A 76 2.42 -9.36 -4.74
CA TYR A 76 2.03 -8.34 -5.74
C TYR A 76 1.20 -8.97 -6.88
N SER A 77 0.03 -9.47 -6.50
CA SER A 77 -0.86 -10.29 -7.30
C SER A 77 -1.60 -9.49 -8.38
N TYR A 78 -2.29 -10.23 -9.25
CA TYR A 78 -3.24 -9.65 -10.20
C TYR A 78 -4.31 -8.80 -9.51
N HIS A 79 -4.85 -9.24 -8.36
CA HIS A 79 -5.93 -8.53 -7.65
C HIS A 79 -5.48 -7.14 -7.18
N ILE A 80 -4.27 -7.03 -6.64
CA ILE A 80 -3.74 -5.75 -6.18
C ILE A 80 -3.46 -4.82 -7.37
N LYS A 81 -2.87 -5.35 -8.45
CA LYS A 81 -2.62 -4.59 -9.68
C LYS A 81 -3.92 -4.03 -10.27
N GLN A 82 -4.96 -4.85 -10.35
CA GLN A 82 -6.28 -4.44 -10.84
C GLN A 82 -6.93 -3.39 -9.93
N TRP A 83 -6.87 -3.58 -8.61
CA TRP A 83 -7.44 -2.60 -7.68
C TRP A 83 -6.78 -1.23 -7.83
N ILE A 84 -5.44 -1.17 -7.92
CA ILE A 84 -4.70 0.06 -8.14
C ILE A 84 -5.11 0.73 -9.46
N ASN A 85 -5.20 -0.05 -10.55
CA ASN A 85 -5.57 0.49 -11.86
C ASN A 85 -7.00 1.02 -11.88
N ASN A 86 -7.94 0.33 -11.22
CA ASN A 86 -9.33 0.75 -11.11
C ASN A 86 -9.46 2.05 -10.30
N ASP A 87 -8.79 2.17 -9.15
CA ASP A 87 -8.82 3.41 -8.35
C ASP A 87 -8.17 4.59 -9.12
N LYS A 88 -7.07 4.35 -9.84
CA LYS A 88 -6.47 5.35 -10.75
C LYS A 88 -7.47 5.83 -11.80
N PHE A 89 -8.12 4.89 -12.49
CA PHE A 89 -9.10 5.21 -13.54
C PHE A 89 -10.28 6.02 -12.99
N LEU A 90 -10.85 5.61 -11.85
CA LEU A 90 -11.99 6.29 -11.24
C LEU A 90 -11.66 7.72 -10.78
N ARG A 91 -10.40 8.01 -10.43
CA ARG A 91 -9.97 9.34 -9.98
C ARG A 91 -9.57 10.30 -11.11
N ILE A 92 -9.18 9.77 -12.27
CA ILE A 92 -8.88 10.60 -13.44
C ILE A 92 -10.17 11.08 -14.12
N ASN A 93 -11.25 10.30 -14.02
CA ASN A 93 -12.54 10.58 -14.67
C ASN A 93 -13.58 11.20 -13.72
N GLN A 94 -13.14 11.81 -12.63
CA GLN A 94 -13.94 12.62 -11.69
C GLN A 94 -13.38 14.04 -11.67
#